data_AF-A0A1X2IVN3-F1
#
_entry.id   AF-A0A1X2IVN3-F1
#
_cell.length_a   1.000
_cell.length_b   1.000
_cell.length_c   1.000
_cell.angle_alpha   90.00
_cell.angle_beta   90.00
_cell.angle_gamma   90.00
#
_symmetry.space_group_name_H-M   'P 1'
#
loop_
_entity.id
_entity.type
_entity.pdbx_description
1 polymer ?
#
loop_
_entity_poly.entity_id
_entity_poly.type
_entity_poly.pdbx_seq_one_letter_code
_entity_poly.pdbx_strand_id
1 'polypeptide(L)'
;MFLETVSIIVSGNRGSTVAKLIGTNTQRRGDLFETTVNGEKMTDIINREHENVKYLQGIKLPENIVGVPDVVESCEGASIVCDI
;
A
#
# COMPACT_ATOMS: atom_id res chain seq x y z
N MET A 1 -10.28 -26.58 9.53
CA MET A 1 -9.92 -25.20 9.85
C MET A 1 -9.83 -24.47 8.52
N PHE A 2 -10.67 -23.48 8.26
CA PHE A 2 -10.62 -22.70 7.02
C PHE A 2 -9.70 -21.50 7.27
N LEU A 3 -8.77 -21.25 6.36
CA LEU A 3 -7.91 -20.06 6.38
C LEU A 3 -8.58 -19.03 5.47
N GLU A 4 -8.79 -17.83 6.01
CA GLU A 4 -9.47 -16.74 5.31
C GLU A 4 -8.43 -15.67 4.96
N THR A 5 -8.47 -15.16 3.73
CA THR A 5 -7.59 -14.07 3.28
C THR A 5 -8.26 -12.73 3.52
N VAL A 6 -7.50 -11.76 4.01
CA VAL A 6 -7.97 -10.38 4.24
C VAL A 6 -7.27 -9.44 3.28
N SER A 7 -8.04 -8.66 2.54
CA SER A 7 -7.52 -7.56 1.72
C SER A 7 -7.62 -6.25 2.48
N ILE A 8 -6.57 -5.43 2.46
CA ILE A 8 -6.54 -4.12 3.12
C ILE A 8 -6.38 -3.04 2.06
N ILE A 9 -7.43 -2.24 1.88
CA ILE A 9 -7.46 -1.04 1.04
C ILE A 9 -7.37 0.16 1.98
N VAL A 10 -6.61 1.19 1.59
CA VAL A 10 -6.46 2.40 2.40
C VAL A 10 -7.23 3.54 1.72
N SER A 11 -8.53 3.68 2.01
CA SER A 11 -9.37 4.80 1.53
C SER A 11 -10.34 5.40 2.56
N GLY A 12 -10.36 4.92 3.81
CA GLY A 12 -11.15 5.47 4.92
C GLY A 12 -10.63 6.83 5.45
N ASN A 13 -11.12 7.36 6.57
CA ASN A 13 -10.82 8.75 7.00
C ASN A 13 -9.32 9.09 7.07
N ARG A 14 -8.48 8.10 7.40
CA ARG A 14 -7.01 8.24 7.41
C ARG A 14 -6.46 8.17 5.99
N GLY A 15 -6.91 7.21 5.18
CA GLY A 15 -6.61 7.12 3.75
C GLY A 15 -7.03 8.35 2.94
N SER A 16 -8.22 8.89 3.18
CA SER A 16 -8.78 10.10 2.58
C SER A 16 -8.05 11.39 3.00
N THR A 17 -7.60 11.47 4.26
CA THR A 17 -6.75 12.57 4.74
C THR A 17 -5.38 12.54 4.07
N VAL A 18 -4.77 11.35 4.00
CA VAL A 18 -3.51 11.11 3.30
C VAL A 18 -3.68 11.38 1.80
N ALA A 19 -4.77 10.95 1.17
CA ALA A 19 -5.09 11.19 -0.23
C ALA A 19 -5.36 12.67 -0.54
N LYS A 20 -6.01 13.42 0.36
CA LYS A 20 -6.18 14.88 0.24
C LYS A 20 -4.82 15.58 0.31
N LEU A 21 -3.98 15.20 1.27
CA LEU A 21 -2.64 15.78 1.45
C LEU A 21 -1.73 15.47 0.25
N ILE A 22 -1.68 14.20 -0.15
CA ILE A 22 -0.95 13.73 -1.32
C ILE A 22 -1.51 14.38 -2.59
N GLY A 23 -2.81 14.35 -2.82
CA GLY A 23 -3.47 14.97 -3.97
C GLY A 23 -3.20 16.47 -4.07
N THR A 24 -3.26 17.19 -2.94
CA THR A 24 -2.94 18.63 -2.90
C THR A 24 -1.46 18.89 -3.19
N ASN A 25 -0.56 18.07 -2.65
CA ASN A 25 0.87 18.21 -2.90
C ASN A 25 1.25 17.80 -4.32
N THR A 26 0.68 16.74 -4.86
CA THR A 26 0.96 16.22 -6.21
C THR A 26 0.33 17.08 -7.31
N GLN A 27 -0.81 17.74 -7.04
CA GLN A 27 -1.33 18.78 -7.92
C GLN A 27 -0.38 19.97 -8.04
N ARG A 28 0.46 20.22 -7.02
CA ARG A 28 1.51 21.25 -7.02
C ARG A 28 2.89 20.73 -7.43
N ARG A 29 3.13 19.42 -7.28
CA ARG A 29 4.41 18.69 -7.41
C ARG A 29 4.15 17.25 -7.89
N GLY A 30 3.67 17.12 -9.12
CA GLY A 30 3.28 15.83 -9.70
C GLY A 30 4.45 14.84 -9.82
N ASP A 31 5.68 15.37 -9.79
CA ASP A 31 6.95 14.66 -9.74
C ASP A 31 7.15 13.79 -8.48
N LEU A 32 6.40 14.03 -7.40
CA LEU A 32 6.63 13.36 -6.11
C LEU A 32 5.78 12.09 -5.91
N PHE A 33 4.78 11.83 -6.78
CA PHE A 33 3.96 10.62 -6.69
C PHE A 33 4.57 9.48 -7.47
N GLU A 34 5.63 8.93 -6.91
CA GLU A 34 6.34 7.83 -7.52
C GLU A 34 5.96 6.51 -6.83
N THR A 35 5.31 5.62 -7.58
CA THR A 35 5.08 4.21 -7.24
C THR A 35 6.36 3.38 -7.33
N THR A 36 7.42 4.02 -7.83
CA THR A 36 8.78 3.52 -7.88
C THR A 36 9.63 4.22 -6.82
N VAL A 37 10.56 3.51 -6.20
CA VAL A 37 11.60 4.04 -5.32
C VAL A 37 12.92 3.58 -5.91
N ASN A 38 13.81 4.53 -6.21
CA ASN A 38 15.10 4.24 -6.86
C ASN A 38 14.95 3.42 -8.17
N GLY A 39 13.87 3.64 -8.92
CA GLY A 39 13.58 2.93 -10.17
C GLY A 39 12.93 1.55 -10.01
N GLU A 40 12.67 1.10 -8.79
CA GLU A 40 12.03 -0.20 -8.51
C GLU A 40 10.61 -0.02 -7.96
N LYS A 41 9.67 -0.90 -8.33
CA LYS A 41 8.29 -0.81 -7.84
C LYS A 41 8.24 -0.97 -6.32
N MET A 42 7.45 -0.12 -5.67
CA MET A 42 7.28 -0.15 -4.22
C MET A 42 6.83 -1.52 -3.69
N THR A 43 5.93 -2.20 -4.40
CA THR A 43 5.41 -3.52 -4.01
C THR A 43 6.52 -4.56 -3.99
N ASP A 44 7.46 -4.49 -4.94
CA ASP A 44 8.58 -5.43 -5.04
C ASP A 44 9.55 -5.24 -3.86
N ILE A 45 9.82 -3.97 -3.50
CA ILE A 45 10.60 -3.62 -2.31
C ILE A 45 9.89 -4.08 -1.04
N ILE A 46 8.59 -3.84 -0.91
CA ILE A 46 7.80 -4.27 0.27
C ILE A 46 7.84 -5.79 0.41
N ASN A 47 7.67 -6.54 -0.68
CA ASN A 47 7.66 -8.00 -0.64
C ASN A 47 9.03 -8.60 -0.36
N ARG A 48 10.13 -7.94 -0.79
CA ARG A 48 11.50 -8.39 -0.52
C ARG A 48 11.97 -8.02 0.88
N GLU A 49 11.77 -6.77 1.26
CA GLU A 49 12.34 -6.19 2.50
C GLU A 49 11.38 -6.32 3.69
N HIS A 50 10.12 -6.72 3.45
CA HIS A 50 9.02 -6.65 4.40
C HIS A 50 8.98 -5.28 5.11
N GLU A 51 9.06 -4.21 4.34
CA GLU A 51 9.12 -2.84 4.87
C GLU A 51 8.63 -1.83 3.83
N ASN A 52 7.84 -0.86 4.28
CA ASN A 52 7.51 0.30 3.45
C ASN A 52 8.58 1.38 3.63
N VAL A 53 9.70 1.24 2.91
CA VAL A 53 10.90 2.10 3.04
C VAL A 53 10.67 3.58 2.73
N LYS A 54 9.52 3.96 2.18
CA LYS A 54 9.16 5.36 1.90
C LYS A 54 8.29 5.97 2.99
N TYR A 55 7.32 5.22 3.52
CA TYR A 55 6.31 5.76 4.43
C TYR A 55 6.44 5.25 5.88
N LEU A 56 7.17 4.15 6.12
CA LEU A 56 7.32 3.50 7.43
C LEU A 56 8.75 2.97 7.64
N GLN A 57 9.73 3.87 7.55
CA GLN A 57 11.15 3.55 7.65
C GLN A 57 11.53 2.93 9.00
N GLY A 58 12.31 1.86 8.97
CA GLY A 58 12.86 1.18 10.15
C GLY A 58 11.88 0.25 10.86
N ILE A 59 10.67 0.04 10.33
CA ILE A 59 9.66 -0.84 10.92
C ILE A 59 9.33 -1.97 9.95
N LYS A 60 9.61 -3.21 10.35
CA LYS A 60 9.29 -4.41 9.55
C LYS A 60 7.81 -4.75 9.62
N LEU A 61 7.26 -5.07 8.45
CA LEU A 61 5.95 -5.67 8.26
C LEU A 61 6.05 -7.19 8.52
N PRO A 62 4.95 -7.84 8.94
CA PRO A 62 4.89 -9.30 9.02
C PRO A 62 5.14 -9.96 7.65
N GLU A 63 5.77 -11.15 7.65
CA GLU A 63 6.13 -11.88 6.42
C GLU A 63 4.92 -12.31 5.57
N ASN A 64 3.74 -12.42 6.19
CA ASN A 64 2.49 -12.78 5.51
C ASN A 64 1.78 -11.58 4.87
N ILE A 65 2.37 -10.38 4.91
CA ILE A 65 1.88 -9.22 4.17
C ILE A 65 2.49 -9.22 2.77
N VAL A 66 1.63 -9.21 1.76
CA VAL A 66 2.00 -9.13 0.34
C VAL A 66 1.50 -7.83 -0.24
N GLY A 67 2.41 -7.02 -0.77
CA GLY A 67 2.11 -5.84 -1.55
C GLY A 67 1.64 -6.23 -2.96
N VAL A 68 0.42 -5.83 -3.30
CA VAL A 68 -0.19 -6.03 -4.62
C VAL A 68 -0.51 -4.65 -5.21
N PRO A 69 -0.02 -4.32 -6.43
CA PRO A 69 -0.17 -2.98 -6.98
C PRO A 69 -1.57 -2.72 -7.57
N ASP A 70 -2.28 -3.77 -7.97
CA ASP A 70 -3.62 -3.70 -8.51
C ASP A 70 -4.67 -3.98 -7.43
N VAL A 71 -5.67 -3.10 -7.34
CA VAL A 71 -6.70 -3.16 -6.30
C VAL A 71 -7.71 -4.29 -6.52
N VAL A 72 -7.96 -4.66 -7.78
CA VAL A 72 -8.88 -5.76 -8.10
C VAL A 72 -8.21 -7.07 -7.75
N GLU A 73 -6.96 -7.25 -8.17
CA GLU A 73 -6.12 -8.40 -7.81
C GLU A 73 -5.97 -8.52 -6.30
N SER A 74 -5.76 -7.41 -5.57
CA SER A 74 -5.60 -7.46 -4.11
C SER A 74 -6.87 -7.93 -3.38
N CYS A 75 -8.04 -7.83 -4.01
CA CYS A 75 -9.31 -8.25 -3.43
C CYS A 75 -9.74 -9.66 -3.87
N GLU A 76 -9.06 -10.26 -4.84
CA GLU A 76 -9.46 -11.53 -5.40
C GLU A 76 -9.33 -12.66 -4.36
N GLY A 77 -10.44 -13.38 -4.10
CA GLY A 77 -10.48 -14.44 -3.10
C GLY A 77 -10.41 -13.97 -1.65
N ALA A 78 -10.45 -12.65 -1.38
CA ALA A 78 -10.51 -12.13 -0.03
C ALA A 78 -11.89 -12.37 0.58
N SER A 79 -11.92 -12.95 1.77
CA SER A 79 -13.14 -13.16 2.54
C SER A 79 -13.59 -11.90 3.27
N ILE A 80 -12.63 -11.02 3.58
CA ILE A 80 -12.85 -9.72 4.22
C ILE A 80 -12.05 -8.68 3.46
N VAL A 81 -12.69 -7.57 3.10
CA VAL A 81 -12.04 -6.37 2.56
C VAL A 81 -12.16 -5.27 3.61
N CYS A 82 -11.01 -4.82 4.13
CA CYS A 82 -10.92 -3.72 5.07
C CYS A 82 -10.54 -2.44 4.33
N ASP A 83 -11.44 -1.46 4.33
CA ASP A 83 -11.16 -0.10 3.86
C ASP A 83 -10.85 0.82 5.05
N ILE A 84 -9.61 1.34 5.14
CA ILE A 84 -9.05 2.05 6.32
C ILE A 84 -8.69 3.52 6.02
#